data_AF-A0A948BX62-F1
#
_entry.id   AF-A0A948BX62-F1
#
_cell.length_a   1.000
_cell.length_b   1.000
_cell.length_c   1.000
_cell.angle_alpha   90.00
_cell.angle_beta   90.00
_cell.angle_gamma   90.00
#
_symmetry.space_group_name_H-M   'P 1'
#
loop_
_entity.id
_entity.type
_entity.pdbx_description
1 polymer ?
#
loop_
_entity_poly.entity_id
_entity_poly.type
_entity_poly.pdbx_seq_one_letter_code
_entity_poly.pdbx_strand_id
1 'polypeptide(L)'
;MEGHYLSPEVYPNIVATSPGNPRKTATPFAHKELKKSLEAIASSPDPNRKNSLLEDMFSDKARTLKASVNALLEEIQLREDLNDSHFGKIDGEVRRLHTELMELDNIADCYPFDLTRAIDEARAKIKSDVLELEKERRQEGLESWRDLMFLKKYLMGSLKDYWEMTRRRGVLGEFNNKALNGHN
;
A
#
# COMPACT_ATOMS: atom_id res chain seq x y z
N MET A 1 -55.13 -30.58 -12.20
CA MET A 1 -53.97 -29.95 -11.53
C MET A 1 -53.27 -29.13 -12.58
N GLU A 2 -53.61 -27.86 -12.64
CA GLU A 2 -53.12 -26.91 -13.64
C GLU A 2 -51.77 -26.36 -13.18
N GLY A 3 -50.72 -26.63 -13.98
CA GLY A 3 -49.38 -26.11 -13.74
C GLY A 3 -49.24 -24.74 -14.36
N HIS A 4 -49.25 -23.69 -13.53
CA HIS A 4 -48.88 -22.34 -13.94
C HIS A 4 -47.35 -22.26 -14.10
N TYR A 5 -46.88 -22.18 -15.34
CA TYR A 5 -45.50 -21.80 -15.66
C TYR A 5 -45.36 -20.28 -15.50
N LEU A 6 -44.40 -19.86 -14.68
CA LEU A 6 -43.98 -18.46 -14.56
C LEU A 6 -43.04 -18.11 -15.73
N SER A 7 -43.39 -17.03 -16.43
CA SER A 7 -42.67 -16.47 -17.58
C SER A 7 -41.38 -15.77 -17.15
N PRO A 8 -40.23 -15.96 -17.83
CA PRO A 8 -38.99 -15.26 -17.53
C PRO A 8 -38.90 -13.98 -18.38
N GLU A 9 -39.59 -12.92 -17.97
CA GLU A 9 -39.32 -11.59 -18.52
C GLU A 9 -39.24 -10.56 -17.40
N VAL A 10 -38.32 -9.60 -17.58
CA VAL A 10 -37.94 -8.50 -16.69
C VAL A 10 -36.75 -8.79 -15.77
N TYR A 11 -35.57 -8.98 -16.40
CA TYR A 11 -34.34 -8.50 -15.78
C TYR A 11 -34.04 -7.08 -16.30
N PRO A 12 -33.77 -6.11 -15.41
CA PRO A 12 -33.37 -4.78 -15.81
C PRO A 12 -31.99 -4.81 -16.46
N ASN A 13 -31.90 -4.12 -17.58
CA ASN A 13 -30.73 -3.86 -18.41
C ASN A 13 -29.58 -3.31 -17.54
N ILE A 14 -28.59 -4.14 -17.23
CA ILE A 14 -27.36 -3.68 -16.58
C ILE A 14 -26.52 -3.02 -17.67
N VAL A 15 -26.43 -1.70 -17.54
CA VAL A 15 -25.56 -0.79 -18.28
C VAL A 15 -24.16 -1.40 -18.44
N ALA A 16 -23.74 -1.53 -19.70
CA ALA A 16 -22.37 -1.85 -20.07
C ALA A 16 -21.42 -0.80 -19.46
N THR A 17 -20.70 -1.17 -18.40
CA THR A 17 -19.56 -0.40 -17.94
C THR A 17 -18.38 -0.66 -18.87
N SER A 18 -17.95 0.44 -19.49
CA SER A 18 -16.79 0.58 -20.36
C SER A 18 -15.54 -0.17 -19.86
N PRO A 19 -14.74 -0.78 -20.75
CA PRO A 19 -13.50 -1.46 -20.39
C PRO A 19 -12.46 -0.42 -19.91
N GLY A 20 -12.31 -0.32 -18.59
CA GLY A 20 -11.27 0.47 -17.94
C GLY A 20 -9.88 -0.14 -18.16
N ASN A 21 -9.26 0.25 -19.27
CA ASN A 21 -7.82 0.37 -19.54
C ASN A 21 -6.84 -0.44 -18.64
N PRO A 22 -6.34 -1.61 -19.07
CA PRO A 22 -5.35 -2.39 -18.33
C PRO A 22 -3.94 -1.95 -18.73
N ARG A 23 -3.43 -0.86 -18.14
CA ARG A 23 -2.00 -0.47 -18.23
C ARG A 23 -1.71 0.72 -17.32
N LYS A 24 -1.71 0.46 -16.02
CA LYS A 24 -0.82 1.20 -15.11
C LYS A 24 0.10 0.17 -14.49
N THR A 25 1.11 -0.24 -15.26
CA THR A 25 2.32 -0.82 -14.69
C THR A 25 2.84 0.20 -13.69
N ALA A 26 2.79 -0.14 -12.40
CA ALA A 26 3.42 0.64 -11.34
C ALA A 26 4.86 0.89 -11.76
N THR A 27 5.16 2.13 -12.16
CA THR A 27 6.52 2.52 -12.52
C THR A 27 7.37 2.45 -11.26
N PRO A 28 8.48 1.69 -11.25
CA PRO A 28 9.40 1.68 -10.12
C PRO A 28 9.93 3.10 -9.93
N PHE A 29 9.86 3.56 -8.70
CA PHE A 29 10.09 4.94 -8.27
C PHE A 29 11.32 5.57 -8.95
N ALA A 30 11.10 6.70 -9.64
CA ALA A 30 12.17 7.53 -10.13
C ALA A 30 12.79 8.30 -8.94
N HIS A 31 13.81 7.71 -8.29
CA HIS A 31 14.64 8.29 -7.23
C HIS A 31 15.16 9.73 -7.49
N LYS A 32 15.06 10.23 -8.72
CA LYS A 32 15.50 11.57 -9.12
C LYS A 32 14.62 12.69 -8.54
N GLU A 33 13.33 12.47 -8.37
CA GLU A 33 12.40 13.49 -7.83
C GLU A 33 12.58 13.65 -6.32
N LEU A 34 12.68 12.53 -5.57
CA LEU A 34 12.93 12.54 -4.13
C LEU A 34 14.29 13.17 -3.80
N LYS A 35 15.32 12.86 -4.60
CA LYS A 35 16.66 13.47 -4.45
C LYS A 35 16.64 14.98 -4.69
N LYS A 36 15.95 15.44 -5.73
CA LYS A 36 15.79 16.88 -6.03
C LYS A 36 14.99 17.61 -4.94
N SER A 37 13.93 17.00 -4.41
CA SER A 37 13.17 17.57 -3.29
C SER A 37 14.00 17.63 -2.01
N LEU A 38 14.80 16.60 -1.70
CA LEU A 38 15.73 16.64 -0.57
C LEU A 38 16.80 17.72 -0.74
N GLU A 39 17.37 17.85 -1.94
CA GLU A 39 18.37 18.88 -2.27
C GLU A 39 17.78 20.30 -2.20
N ALA A 40 16.53 20.50 -2.64
CA ALA A 40 15.83 21.78 -2.54
C ALA A 40 15.48 22.16 -1.08
N ILE A 41 15.11 21.17 -0.27
CA ILE A 41 14.85 21.33 1.16
C ILE A 41 16.15 21.64 1.91
N ALA A 42 17.26 20.99 1.57
CA ALA A 42 18.58 21.27 2.15
C ALA A 42 19.16 22.63 1.70
N SER A 43 18.77 23.13 0.53
CA SER A 43 19.40 24.30 -0.12
C SER A 43 18.58 25.59 -0.06
N SER A 44 17.56 25.71 0.80
CA SER A 44 16.83 26.98 0.99
C SER A 44 17.26 27.71 2.28
N PRO A 45 18.38 28.46 2.27
CA PRO A 45 18.61 29.50 3.24
C PRO A 45 17.83 30.76 2.83
N ASP A 46 17.06 31.30 3.75
CA ASP A 46 16.39 32.59 3.61
C ASP A 46 17.39 33.67 4.07
N PRO A 47 18.04 34.44 3.17
CA PRO A 47 19.25 35.21 3.50
C PRO A 47 19.00 36.45 4.37
N ASN A 48 17.75 36.71 4.77
CA ASN A 48 17.35 37.99 5.38
C ASN A 48 16.92 37.93 6.85
N ARG A 49 17.05 36.78 7.53
CA ARG A 49 16.83 36.69 8.98
C ARG A 49 18.14 36.46 9.73
N LYS A 50 18.55 37.43 10.55
CA LYS A 50 19.53 37.21 11.62
C LYS A 50 18.88 36.33 12.70
N ASN A 51 18.70 35.05 12.41
CA ASN A 51 18.38 34.07 13.42
C ASN A 51 19.64 33.79 14.24
N SER A 52 19.46 33.37 15.49
CA SER A 52 20.57 32.83 16.26
C SER A 52 21.04 31.51 15.62
N LEU A 53 22.35 31.21 15.67
CA LEU A 53 22.92 29.94 15.16
C LEU A 53 22.16 28.70 15.71
N LEU A 54 21.67 28.82 16.94
CA LEU A 54 20.83 27.82 17.58
C LEU A 54 19.48 27.63 16.86
N GLU A 55 18.79 28.71 16.49
CA GLU A 55 17.52 28.66 15.76
C GLU A 55 17.66 28.07 14.36
N ASP A 56 18.78 28.35 13.67
CA ASP A 56 19.08 27.77 12.37
C ASP A 56 19.31 26.26 12.48
N MET A 57 20.09 25.82 13.48
CA MET A 57 20.26 24.38 13.77
C MET A 57 18.93 23.69 14.10
N PHE A 58 18.08 24.33 14.91
CA PHE A 58 16.74 23.80 15.22
C PHE A 58 15.85 23.72 13.96
N SER A 59 15.95 24.72 13.08
CA SER A 59 15.23 24.76 11.80
C SER A 59 15.67 23.63 10.88
N ASP A 60 16.98 23.44 10.70
CA ASP A 60 17.53 22.40 9.82
C ASP A 60 17.18 20.99 10.32
N LYS A 61 17.24 20.78 11.65
CA LYS A 61 16.84 19.51 12.25
C LYS A 61 15.34 19.27 12.13
N ALA A 62 14.50 20.29 12.34
CA ALA A 62 13.06 20.18 12.11
C ALA A 62 12.74 19.87 10.64
N ARG A 63 13.47 20.48 9.70
CA ARG A 63 13.33 20.26 8.27
C ARG A 63 13.70 18.83 7.87
N THR A 64 14.84 18.35 8.37
CA THR A 64 15.29 16.97 8.18
C THR A 64 14.26 15.97 8.70
N LEU A 65 13.75 16.21 9.90
CA LEU A 65 12.80 15.31 10.54
C LEU A 65 11.43 15.31 9.84
N LYS A 66 10.98 16.47 9.36
CA LYS A 66 9.80 16.57 8.50
C LYS A 66 9.97 15.76 7.21
N ALA A 67 11.14 15.85 6.57
CA ALA A 67 11.43 15.05 5.38
C ALA A 67 11.43 13.55 5.70
N SER A 68 12.01 13.13 6.83
CA SER A 68 11.97 11.73 7.28
C SER A 68 10.54 11.23 7.53
N VAL A 69 9.70 12.03 8.17
CA VAL A 69 8.28 11.70 8.39
C VAL A 69 7.54 11.53 7.06
N ASN A 70 7.73 12.44 6.12
CA ASN A 70 7.11 12.35 4.80
C ASN A 70 7.58 11.11 4.04
N ALA A 71 8.88 10.82 4.04
CA ALA A 71 9.43 9.63 3.40
C ALA A 71 8.86 8.34 4.00
N LEU A 72 8.68 8.28 5.32
CA LEU A 72 8.05 7.13 6.00
C LEU A 72 6.58 6.96 5.60
N LEU A 73 5.83 8.06 5.46
CA LEU A 73 4.43 8.00 5.01
C LEU A 73 4.33 7.51 3.56
N GLU A 74 5.18 8.01 2.67
CA GLU A 74 5.25 7.58 1.27
C GLU A 74 5.62 6.09 1.16
N GLU A 75 6.59 5.62 1.94
CA GLU A 75 6.98 4.21 1.98
C GLU A 75 5.86 3.30 2.51
N ILE A 76 5.12 3.74 3.54
CA ILE A 76 3.95 2.99 4.05
C ILE A 76 2.91 2.85 2.95
N GLN A 77 2.54 3.95 2.29
CA GLN A 77 1.55 3.93 1.21
C GLN A 77 2.00 3.01 0.07
N LEU A 78 3.27 3.11 -0.34
CA LEU A 78 3.82 2.27 -1.39
C LEU A 78 3.72 0.78 -1.06
N ARG A 79 3.99 0.40 0.19
CA ARG A 79 3.86 -1.00 0.63
C ARG A 79 2.42 -1.46 0.69
N GLU A 80 1.51 -0.61 1.14
CA GLU A 80 0.07 -0.91 1.14
C GLU A 80 -0.42 -1.15 -0.32
N ASP A 81 -0.05 -0.27 -1.25
CA ASP A 81 -0.40 -0.41 -2.68
C ASP A 81 0.18 -1.68 -3.32
N LEU A 82 1.45 -1.99 -3.03
CA LEU A 82 2.13 -3.18 -3.55
C LEU A 82 1.48 -4.46 -3.02
N ASN A 83 1.16 -4.47 -1.73
CA ASN A 83 0.47 -5.55 -1.07
C ASN A 83 -0.93 -5.80 -1.67
N ASP A 84 -1.70 -4.75 -1.89
CA ASP A 84 -3.02 -4.87 -2.54
C ASP A 84 -2.91 -5.41 -3.97
N SER A 85 -1.90 -4.96 -4.72
CA SER A 85 -1.59 -5.49 -6.05
C SER A 85 -1.19 -6.98 -6.01
N HIS A 86 -0.35 -7.39 -5.06
CA HIS A 86 0.04 -8.80 -4.87
C HIS A 86 -1.16 -9.68 -4.53
N PHE A 87 -1.97 -9.27 -3.56
CA PHE A 87 -3.18 -10.01 -3.20
C PHE A 87 -4.17 -10.08 -4.37
N GLY A 88 -4.34 -8.99 -5.12
CA GLY A 88 -5.16 -8.98 -6.32
C GLY A 88 -4.72 -10.00 -7.38
N LYS A 89 -3.41 -10.20 -7.55
CA LYS A 89 -2.86 -11.22 -8.46
C LYS A 89 -3.13 -12.64 -7.95
N ILE A 90 -2.84 -12.90 -6.67
CA ILE A 90 -3.09 -14.21 -6.06
C ILE A 90 -4.58 -14.56 -6.15
N ASP A 91 -5.47 -13.64 -5.77
CA ASP A 91 -6.93 -13.85 -5.86
C ASP A 91 -7.41 -14.00 -7.31
N GLY A 92 -6.71 -13.37 -8.27
CA GLY A 92 -6.92 -13.58 -9.71
C GLY A 92 -6.59 -15.01 -10.14
N GLU A 93 -5.41 -15.50 -9.78
CA GLU A 93 -4.96 -16.87 -10.12
C GLU A 93 -5.80 -17.94 -9.42
N VAL A 94 -6.15 -17.74 -8.15
CA VAL A 94 -7.04 -18.66 -7.42
C VAL A 94 -8.40 -18.75 -8.12
N ARG A 95 -8.97 -17.63 -8.57
CA ARG A 95 -10.22 -17.65 -9.35
C ARG A 95 -10.06 -18.38 -10.67
N ARG A 96 -8.98 -18.14 -11.41
CA ARG A 96 -8.67 -18.82 -12.68
C ARG A 96 -8.60 -20.34 -12.48
N LEU A 97 -7.89 -20.80 -11.45
CA LEU A 97 -7.77 -22.23 -11.12
C LEU A 97 -9.11 -22.85 -10.72
N HIS A 98 -9.99 -22.13 -10.01
CA HIS A 98 -11.34 -22.61 -9.73
C HIS A 98 -12.20 -22.73 -10.98
N THR A 99 -12.07 -21.79 -11.93
CA THR A 99 -12.75 -21.89 -13.24
C THR A 99 -12.27 -23.12 -14.00
N GLU A 100 -10.95 -23.35 -14.06
CA GLU A 100 -10.35 -24.53 -14.70
C GLU A 100 -10.84 -25.84 -14.06
N LEU A 101 -10.97 -25.86 -12.73
CA LEU A 101 -11.53 -26.99 -11.99
C LEU A 101 -12.98 -27.29 -12.39
N MET A 102 -13.84 -26.26 -12.49
CA MET A 102 -15.22 -26.41 -12.93
C MET A 102 -15.32 -26.92 -14.38
N GLU A 103 -14.43 -26.47 -15.26
CA GLU A 103 -14.36 -26.96 -16.64
C GLU A 103 -14.01 -28.45 -16.70
N LEU A 104 -13.03 -28.89 -15.89
CA LEU A 104 -12.69 -30.32 -15.78
C LEU A 104 -13.85 -31.15 -15.25
N ASP A 105 -14.60 -30.64 -14.26
CA ASP A 105 -15.78 -31.32 -13.72
C ASP A 105 -16.86 -31.50 -14.79
N ASN A 106 -17.13 -30.47 -15.60
CA ASN A 106 -18.07 -30.55 -16.72
C ASN A 106 -17.65 -31.58 -17.78
N ILE A 107 -16.34 -31.71 -18.06
CA ILE A 107 -15.81 -32.69 -19.03
C ILE A 107 -15.94 -34.11 -18.48
N ALA A 108 -15.66 -34.31 -17.19
CA ALA A 108 -15.77 -35.61 -16.53
C ALA A 108 -17.19 -36.18 -16.62
N ASP A 109 -18.20 -35.33 -16.47
CA ASP A 109 -19.62 -35.72 -16.58
C ASP A 109 -20.02 -36.16 -18.01
N CYS A 110 -19.28 -35.71 -19.03
CA CYS A 110 -19.57 -35.99 -20.43
C CYS A 110 -18.84 -37.25 -20.97
N TYR A 111 -17.73 -37.69 -20.36
CA TYR A 111 -16.86 -38.76 -20.91
C TYR A 111 -16.42 -39.77 -19.83
N PRO A 112 -17.16 -40.88 -19.63
CA PRO A 112 -17.02 -41.68 -18.43
C PRO A 112 -15.88 -42.72 -18.38
N PHE A 113 -15.24 -43.12 -19.49
CA PHE A 113 -14.48 -44.40 -19.47
C PHE A 113 -12.97 -44.35 -19.72
N ASP A 114 -12.41 -43.39 -20.46
CA ASP A 114 -10.96 -43.38 -20.80
C ASP A 114 -10.18 -42.13 -20.35
N LEU A 115 -10.86 -41.03 -19.99
CA LEU A 115 -10.20 -39.77 -19.59
C LEU A 115 -10.07 -39.58 -18.07
N THR A 116 -10.68 -40.46 -17.27
CA THR A 116 -10.91 -40.26 -15.83
C THR A 116 -9.60 -40.09 -15.05
N ARG A 117 -8.57 -40.90 -15.33
CA ARG A 117 -7.27 -40.79 -14.65
C ARG A 117 -6.56 -39.46 -14.93
N ALA A 118 -6.53 -39.03 -16.19
CA ALA A 118 -5.88 -37.77 -16.57
C ALA A 118 -6.59 -36.55 -15.97
N ILE A 119 -7.93 -36.59 -15.93
CA ILE A 119 -8.75 -35.57 -15.27
C ILE A 119 -8.47 -35.54 -13.77
N ASP A 120 -8.40 -36.69 -13.10
CA ASP A 120 -8.13 -36.76 -11.67
C ASP A 120 -6.72 -36.27 -11.32
N GLU A 121 -5.70 -36.58 -12.14
CA GLU A 121 -4.35 -36.04 -11.99
C GLU A 121 -4.32 -34.51 -12.15
N ALA A 122 -5.00 -33.97 -13.17
CA ALA A 122 -5.13 -32.53 -13.37
C ALA A 122 -5.87 -31.85 -12.21
N ARG A 123 -6.95 -32.45 -11.73
CA ARG A 123 -7.73 -32.00 -10.57
C ARG A 123 -6.87 -31.96 -9.30
N ALA A 124 -6.10 -33.01 -9.05
CA ALA A 124 -5.19 -33.07 -7.91
C ALA A 124 -4.12 -31.97 -7.98
N LYS A 125 -3.56 -31.74 -9.18
CA LYS A 125 -2.59 -30.67 -9.41
C LYS A 125 -3.19 -29.29 -9.15
N ILE A 126 -4.36 -28.97 -9.71
CA ILE A 126 -5.04 -27.68 -9.50
C ILE A 126 -5.31 -27.45 -8.01
N LYS A 127 -5.80 -28.47 -7.29
CA LYS A 127 -6.02 -28.37 -5.84
C LYS A 127 -4.73 -28.10 -5.07
N SER A 128 -3.63 -28.75 -5.45
CA SER A 128 -2.30 -28.49 -4.87
C SER A 128 -1.83 -27.06 -5.14
N ASP A 129 -2.01 -26.57 -6.38
CA ASP A 129 -1.62 -25.23 -6.78
C ASP A 129 -2.43 -24.16 -6.00
N VAL A 130 -3.74 -24.37 -5.79
CA VAL A 130 -4.57 -23.51 -4.94
C VAL A 130 -4.06 -23.49 -3.49
N LEU A 131 -3.73 -24.65 -2.92
CA LEU A 131 -3.21 -24.73 -1.55
C LEU A 131 -1.88 -24.00 -1.38
N GLU A 132 -0.97 -24.10 -2.37
CA GLU A 132 0.30 -23.36 -2.34
C GLU A 132 0.08 -21.85 -2.48
N LEU A 133 -0.83 -21.40 -3.36
CA LEU A 133 -1.19 -19.98 -3.49
C LEU A 133 -1.80 -19.43 -2.18
N GLU A 134 -2.63 -20.20 -1.49
CA GLU A 134 -3.16 -19.79 -0.18
C GLU A 134 -2.06 -19.71 0.89
N LYS A 135 -1.08 -20.59 0.83
CA LYS A 135 0.06 -20.57 1.75
C LYS A 135 0.96 -19.37 1.47
N GLU A 136 1.26 -19.09 0.21
CA GLU A 136 1.96 -17.88 -0.23
C GLU A 136 1.21 -16.63 0.24
N ARG A 137 -0.11 -16.57 0.04
CA ARG A 137 -0.97 -15.48 0.52
C ARG A 137 -0.82 -15.24 2.03
N ARG A 138 -0.88 -16.30 2.84
CA ARG A 138 -0.74 -16.18 4.30
C ARG A 138 0.67 -15.70 4.68
N GLN A 139 1.69 -16.21 4.01
CA GLN A 139 3.08 -15.83 4.26
C GLN A 139 3.33 -14.36 3.91
N GLU A 140 2.95 -13.94 2.71
CA GLU A 140 3.07 -12.55 2.25
C GLU A 140 2.30 -11.61 3.17
N GLY A 141 1.09 -12.00 3.61
CA GLY A 141 0.31 -11.21 4.55
C GLY A 141 1.00 -11.01 5.91
N LEU A 142 1.71 -12.02 6.41
CA LEU A 142 2.47 -11.91 7.65
C LEU A 142 3.71 -11.03 7.48
N GLU A 143 4.42 -11.14 6.37
CA GLU A 143 5.61 -10.34 6.05
C GLU A 143 5.23 -8.87 5.86
N SER A 144 4.23 -8.60 5.03
CA SER A 144 3.64 -7.27 4.80
C SER A 144 3.17 -6.63 6.10
N TRP A 145 2.44 -7.38 6.95
CA TRP A 145 2.01 -6.87 8.25
C TRP A 145 3.20 -6.50 9.15
N ARG A 146 4.22 -7.36 9.22
CA ARG A 146 5.43 -7.10 10.02
C ARG A 146 6.15 -5.84 9.56
N ASP A 147 6.29 -5.69 8.25
CA ASP A 147 6.94 -4.55 7.61
C ASP A 147 6.18 -3.25 7.87
N LEU A 148 4.86 -3.25 7.68
CA LEU A 148 4.01 -2.09 7.98
C LEU A 148 4.06 -1.71 9.46
N MET A 149 4.05 -2.70 10.36
CA MET A 149 4.19 -2.45 11.80
C MET A 149 5.53 -1.83 12.16
N PHE A 150 6.61 -2.29 11.52
CA PHE A 150 7.93 -1.71 11.67
C PHE A 150 7.92 -0.25 11.19
N LEU A 151 7.48 0.03 9.98
CA LEU A 151 7.41 1.40 9.45
C LEU A 151 6.55 2.32 10.32
N LYS A 152 5.39 1.86 10.78
CA LYS A 152 4.50 2.62 11.69
C LYS A 152 5.20 2.92 13.03
N LYS A 153 5.98 1.98 13.56
CA LYS A 153 6.81 2.20 14.76
C LYS A 153 7.87 3.28 14.53
N TYR A 154 8.56 3.27 13.39
CA TYR A 154 9.53 4.30 13.04
C TYR A 154 8.88 5.66 12.89
N LEU A 155 7.72 5.72 12.22
CA LEU A 155 6.94 6.94 12.05
C LEU A 155 6.56 7.56 13.40
N MET A 156 6.04 6.75 14.33
CA MET A 156 5.73 7.22 15.68
C MET A 156 6.95 7.76 16.42
N GLY A 157 8.11 7.11 16.27
CA GLY A 157 9.39 7.59 16.80
C GLY A 157 9.78 8.96 16.24
N SER A 158 9.78 9.10 14.91
CA SER A 158 10.10 10.36 14.24
C SER A 158 9.13 11.49 14.58
N LEU A 159 7.83 11.20 14.74
CA LEU A 159 6.83 12.17 15.18
C LEU A 159 7.05 12.63 16.62
N LYS A 160 7.40 11.70 17.52
CA LYS A 160 7.76 12.03 18.90
C LYS A 160 8.94 13.00 18.93
N ASP A 161 10.00 12.69 18.19
CA ASP A 161 11.18 13.53 18.08
C ASP A 161 10.82 14.92 17.52
N TYR A 162 9.88 14.97 16.56
CA TYR A 162 9.46 16.21 15.92
C TYR A 162 8.70 17.12 16.88
N TRP A 163 7.78 16.55 17.66
CA TRP A 163 7.06 17.30 18.67
C TRP A 163 7.96 17.72 19.82
N GLU A 164 8.92 16.89 20.23
CA GLU A 164 9.89 17.27 21.25
C GLU A 164 10.74 18.46 20.79
N MET A 165 11.21 18.45 19.55
CA MET A 165 11.94 19.55 18.93
C MET A 165 11.09 20.83 18.84
N THR A 166 9.83 20.69 18.42
CA THR A 166 8.89 21.82 18.32
C THR A 166 8.63 22.44 19.70
N ARG A 167 8.45 21.61 20.73
CA ARG A 167 8.25 22.07 22.12
C ARG A 167 9.47 22.81 22.66
N ARG A 168 10.67 22.26 22.46
CA ARG A 168 11.94 22.89 22.87
C ARG A 168 12.13 24.26 22.20
N ARG A 169 11.75 24.38 20.93
CA ARG A 169 11.77 25.65 20.20
C ARG A 169 10.82 26.69 20.80
N GLY A 170 9.60 26.29 21.16
CA GLY A 170 8.62 27.17 21.82
C GLY A 170 9.15 27.75 23.13
N VAL A 171 9.75 26.90 23.97
CA VAL A 171 10.36 27.33 25.24
C VAL A 171 11.50 28.34 25.03
N LEU A 172 12.40 28.08 24.08
CA LEU A 172 13.49 29.00 23.76
C LEU A 172 13.00 30.36 23.22
N GLY A 173 11.91 30.36 22.44
CA GLY A 173 11.28 31.59 21.95
C GLY A 173 10.70 32.47 23.07
N GLU A 174 10.21 31.88 24.15
CA GLU A 174 9.71 32.61 25.33
C GLU A 174 10.84 33.24 26.15
N PHE A 175 11.99 32.56 26.27
CA PHE A 175 13.16 33.10 26.98
C PHE A 175 13.77 34.31 26.28
N ASN A 176 13.89 34.28 24.95
CA ASN A 176 14.40 35.43 24.18
C ASN A 176 13.49 36.65 24.31
N ASN A 177 12.16 36.47 24.30
CA ASN A 177 11.21 37.59 24.43
C ASN A 177 11.19 38.20 25.85
N LYS A 178 11.37 37.39 26.91
CA LYS A 178 11.48 37.90 28.28
C LYS A 178 12.78 38.67 28.53
N ALA A 179 13.90 38.22 27.95
CA ALA A 179 15.18 38.93 28.06
C ALA A 179 15.14 40.31 27.37
N LEU A 180 14.42 40.44 26.26
CA LEU A 180 14.25 41.72 25.55
C LEU A 180 13.29 42.69 26.26
N ASN A 181 12.27 42.21 26.96
CA ASN A 181 11.29 43.05 27.65
C ASN A 181 11.69 43.46 29.08
N GLY A 182 12.73 42.87 29.66
CA GLY A 182 13.24 43.23 31.01
C GLY A 182 14.20 44.42 31.05
N HIS A 183 14.42 45.10 29.92
CA HIS A 183 15.33 46.24 29.78
C HIS A 183 14.65 47.58 29.47
N ASN A 184 13.33 47.68 29.64
CA ASN A 184 12.60 48.97 29.61
C ASN A 184 12.12 49.38 30.99
#